data_AF-A0A7C6HBW1-F1
#
_entry.id   AF-A0A7C6HBW1-F1
#
_cell.length_a   1.000
_cell.length_b   1.000
_cell.length_c   1.000
_cell.angle_alpha   90.00
_cell.angle_beta   90.00
_cell.angle_gamma   90.00
#
_symmetry.space_group_name_H-M   'P 1'
#
loop_
_entity.id
_entity.type
_entity.pdbx_description
1 polymer ?
#
loop_
_entity_poly.entity_id
_entity_poly.type
_entity_poly.pdbx_seq_one_letter_code
_entity_poly.pdbx_strand_id
1 'polypeptide(L)'
;MIGLGTLGNIALILIGATIGTVIKGGLKQRFQETIMKALGLAVMFIGISGALEGILTVTDGKITSTNIMLMIVSLAIGGFIGE
;
A
#
# COMPACT_ATOMS: atom_id res chain seq x y z
N MET A 1 14.94 8.03 -15.67
CA MET A 1 14.27 9.24 -15.15
C MET A 1 13.89 8.99 -13.69
N ILE A 2 14.83 9.20 -12.77
CA ILE A 2 14.57 8.97 -11.34
C ILE A 2 13.76 10.17 -10.82
N GLY A 3 12.60 9.92 -10.22
CA GLY A 3 11.79 10.95 -9.54
C GLY A 3 10.72 11.67 -10.38
N LEU A 4 10.83 11.71 -11.72
CA LEU A 4 9.83 12.38 -12.57
C LEU A 4 8.45 11.69 -12.52
N GLY A 5 8.44 10.35 -12.44
CA GLY A 5 7.22 9.57 -12.22
C GLY A 5 6.58 9.82 -10.85
N THR A 6 7.40 9.92 -9.79
CA THR A 6 6.92 10.21 -8.43
C THR A 6 6.32 11.61 -8.33
N LEU A 7 6.99 12.62 -8.89
CA LEU A 7 6.48 13.99 -8.95
C LEU A 7 5.16 14.09 -9.72
N GLY A 8 5.05 13.39 -10.85
CA GLY A 8 3.80 13.31 -11.61
C GLY A 8 2.67 12.67 -10.81
N ASN A 9 2.96 11.60 -10.07
CA ASN A 9 1.98 10.90 -9.24
C ASN A 9 1.46 11.80 -8.10
N ILE A 10 2.37 12.52 -7.43
CA ILE A 10 2.02 13.49 -6.39
C ILE A 10 1.12 14.60 -6.97
N ALA A 11 1.47 15.15 -8.12
CA ALA A 11 0.69 16.20 -8.77
C ALA A 11 -0.73 15.73 -9.12
N LEU A 12 -0.88 14.51 -9.65
CA LEU A 12 -2.17 13.90 -9.94
C LEU A 12 -3.03 13.72 -8.70
N ILE A 13 -2.44 13.23 -7.60
CA ILE A 13 -3.14 13.07 -6.32
C ILE A 13 -3.64 14.43 -5.82
N LEU A 14 -2.81 15.47 -5.87
CA LEU A 14 -3.19 16.82 -5.45
C LEU A 14 -4.33 17.40 -6.29
N ILE A 15 -4.25 17.25 -7.62
CA ILE A 15 -5.32 17.71 -8.53
C ILE A 15 -6.62 16.96 -8.23
N GLY A 16 -6.58 15.62 -8.14
CA GLY A 16 -7.74 14.80 -7.82
C GLY A 16 -8.35 15.14 -6.46
N ALA A 17 -7.53 15.34 -5.43
CA ALA A 17 -7.98 15.74 -4.10
C ALA A 17 -8.62 17.14 -4.09
N THR A 18 -8.04 18.09 -4.82
CA THR A 18 -8.57 19.46 -4.96
C THR A 18 -9.94 19.43 -5.65
N ILE A 19 -10.05 18.74 -6.78
CA ILE A 19 -11.30 18.58 -7.53
C ILE A 19 -12.35 17.86 -6.65
N GLY A 20 -11.98 16.77 -5.98
CA GLY A 20 -12.87 16.02 -5.10
C GLY A 20 -13.37 16.85 -3.91
N THR A 21 -12.54 17.75 -3.39
CA THR A 21 -12.92 18.67 -2.30
C THR A 21 -13.88 19.76 -2.78
N VAL A 22 -13.72 20.26 -4.01
CA VAL A 22 -14.63 21.25 -4.60
C VAL A 22 -16.00 20.65 -4.91
N ILE A 23 -16.05 19.39 -5.36
CA ILE A 23 -17.29 18.67 -5.73
C ILE A 23 -18.02 18.06 -4.50
N LYS A 24 -17.58 18.39 -3.27
CA LYS A 24 -18.01 17.79 -1.99
C LYS A 24 -19.52 17.45 -1.95
N GLY A 25 -19.85 16.18 -1.66
CA GLY A 25 -21.24 15.71 -1.52
C GLY A 25 -21.86 15.06 -2.75
N GLY A 26 -21.15 14.99 -3.90
CA GLY A 26 -21.67 14.33 -5.11
C GLY A 26 -21.77 12.79 -5.05
N LEU A 27 -21.03 12.14 -4.14
CA LEU A 27 -20.99 10.67 -4.03
C LEU A 27 -21.88 10.18 -2.90
N LYS A 28 -22.76 9.20 -3.18
CA LYS A 28 -23.57 8.57 -2.11
C LYS A 28 -22.66 7.82 -1.14
N GLN A 29 -23.01 7.84 0.14
CA GLN A 29 -22.30 7.16 1.23
C GLN A 29 -21.93 5.70 0.90
N ARG A 30 -22.85 4.93 0.31
CA ARG A 30 -22.61 3.54 -0.13
C ARG A 30 -21.43 3.39 -1.10
N PHE A 31 -21.24 4.34 -2.01
CA PHE A 31 -20.10 4.31 -2.93
C PHE A 31 -18.81 4.63 -2.19
N GLN A 32 -18.82 5.62 -1.29
CA GLN A 32 -17.64 5.95 -0.48
C GLN A 32 -17.19 4.75 0.37
N GLU A 33 -18.13 4.07 1.03
CA GLU A 33 -17.84 2.87 1.82
C GLU A 33 -17.28 1.73 0.96
N THR A 34 -17.86 1.51 -0.23
CA THR A 34 -17.39 0.46 -1.15
C THR A 34 -15.98 0.75 -1.64
N ILE A 35 -15.71 2.01 -2.04
CA ILE A 35 -14.38 2.46 -2.46
C ILE A 35 -13.38 2.31 -1.31
N MET A 36 -13.74 2.75 -0.09
CA MET A 36 -12.86 2.63 1.07
C MET A 36 -12.52 1.19 1.42
N LYS A 37 -13.50 0.27 1.37
CA LYS A 37 -13.24 -1.17 1.58
C LYS A 37 -12.32 -1.75 0.51
N ALA A 38 -12.56 -1.40 -0.76
CA ALA A 38 -11.73 -1.85 -1.87
C ALA A 38 -10.29 -1.31 -1.77
N LEU A 39 -10.13 -0.03 -1.41
CA LEU A 39 -8.82 0.58 -1.18
C LEU A 39 -8.08 -0.07 0.01
N GLY A 40 -8.78 -0.33 1.12
CA GLY A 40 -8.19 -1.04 2.26
C GLY A 40 -7.68 -2.42 1.87
N LEU A 41 -8.48 -3.17 1.09
CA LEU A 41 -8.05 -4.46 0.55
C LEU A 41 -6.84 -4.31 -0.38
N ALA A 42 -6.83 -3.33 -1.28
CA ALA A 42 -5.71 -3.09 -2.18
C ALA A 42 -4.42 -2.74 -1.41
N VAL A 43 -4.51 -1.88 -0.39
CA VAL A 43 -3.36 -1.52 0.47
C VAL A 43 -2.81 -2.73 1.22
N MET A 44 -3.69 -3.63 1.69
CA MET A 44 -3.27 -4.89 2.31
C MET A 44 -2.43 -5.73 1.33
N PHE A 45 -2.89 -5.91 0.09
CA PHE A 45 -2.13 -6.65 -0.93
C PHE A 45 -0.80 -5.98 -1.29
N ILE A 46 -0.76 -4.64 -1.40
CA ILE A 46 0.47 -3.89 -1.64
C ILE A 46 1.47 -4.14 -0.51
N GLY A 47 1.03 -4.08 0.74
CA GLY A 47 1.88 -4.35 1.92
C GLY A 47 2.42 -5.78 1.94
N ILE A 48 1.56 -6.78 1.71
CA ILE A 48 1.97 -8.20 1.66
C ILE A 48 2.98 -8.42 0.53
N SER A 49 2.70 -7.89 -0.67
CA SER A 49 3.60 -8.03 -1.82
C SER A 49 4.98 -7.43 -1.54
N GLY A 50 5.04 -6.23 -0.98
CA GLY A 50 6.31 -5.57 -0.63
C GLY A 50 7.07 -6.33 0.46
N ALA A 51 6.36 -6.88 1.45
CA ALA A 51 6.99 -7.72 2.46
C ALA A 51 7.59 -8.99 1.83
N LEU A 52 6.82 -9.69 0.99
CA LEU A 52 7.27 -10.90 0.31
C LEU A 52 8.49 -10.65 -0.59
N GLU A 53 8.59 -9.50 -1.27
CA GLU A 53 9.76 -9.11 -2.07
C GLU A 53 11.05 -9.06 -1.24
N GLY A 54 10.97 -8.64 0.03
CA GLY A 54 12.11 -8.64 0.95
C GLY A 54 12.42 -9.98 1.62
N ILE A 55 11.49 -10.94 1.58
CA ILE A 55 11.60 -12.24 2.27
C ILE A 55 11.95 -13.35 1.29
N LEU A 56 11.32 -13.38 0.12
CA LEU A 56 11.48 -14.44 -0.86
C LEU A 56 12.50 -14.01 -1.92
N THR A 57 13.57 -14.77 -2.03
CA THR A 57 14.60 -14.57 -3.06
C THR A 57 14.83 -15.85 -3.85
N VAL A 58 15.13 -15.71 -5.13
CA VAL A 58 15.45 -16.84 -6.01
C VAL A 58 16.97 -17.02 -6.02
N THR A 59 17.43 -18.12 -5.42
CA THR A 59 18.85 -18.51 -5.38
C THR A 59 18.99 -19.87 -6.06
N ASP A 60 19.85 -19.97 -7.07
CA ASP A 60 20.10 -21.22 -7.82
C ASP A 60 18.83 -21.91 -8.35
N GLY A 61 17.88 -21.11 -8.86
CA GLY A 61 16.62 -21.60 -9.41
C GLY A 61 15.63 -22.12 -8.35
N LYS A 62 15.91 -21.93 -7.05
CA LYS A 62 15.03 -22.28 -5.94
C LYS A 62 14.55 -21.03 -5.21
N ILE A 63 13.30 -21.05 -4.76
CA ILE A 63 12.79 -20.03 -3.86
C ILE A 63 13.36 -20.30 -2.46
N THR A 64 14.03 -19.30 -1.91
CA THR A 64 14.66 -19.33 -0.60
C THR A 64 14.16 -18.16 0.23
N SER A 65 14.00 -18.37 1.53
CA SER A 65 13.52 -17.34 2.45
C SER A 65 14.70 -16.71 3.19
N THR A 66 14.80 -15.38 3.11
CA THR A 66 15.78 -14.56 3.84
C THR A 66 15.04 -13.63 4.80
N ASN A 67 15.76 -12.99 5.73
CA ASN A 67 15.23 -11.93 6.61
C ASN A 67 14.05 -12.37 7.51
N ILE A 68 13.89 -13.67 7.76
CA ILE A 68 12.79 -14.23 8.57
C ILE A 68 12.75 -13.61 9.98
N MET A 69 13.91 -13.40 10.62
CA MET A 69 13.99 -12.75 11.93
C MET A 69 13.47 -11.30 11.90
N LEU A 70 13.78 -10.55 10.84
CA LEU A 70 13.28 -9.18 10.66
C LEU A 70 11.77 -9.18 10.47
N MET A 71 11.23 -10.17 9.74
CA MET A 71 9.78 -10.35 9.60
C MET A 71 9.12 -10.58 10.96
N ILE A 72 9.63 -11.51 11.77
CA ILE A 72 9.08 -11.80 13.11
C ILE A 72 9.08 -10.55 13.99
N VAL A 73 10.19 -9.82 14.04
CA VAL A 73 10.29 -8.58 14.83
C VAL A 73 9.33 -7.50 14.30
N SER A 74 9.25 -7.33 12.98
CA SER A 74 8.35 -6.34 12.36
C SER A 74 6.88 -6.67 12.62
N LEU A 75 6.50 -7.95 12.59
CA LEU A 75 5.15 -8.41 12.92
C LEU A 75 4.84 -8.25 14.41
N ALA A 76 5.79 -8.55 15.29
CA ALA A 76 5.60 -8.37 16.73
C ALA A 76 5.42 -6.90 17.11
N ILE A 77 6.28 -6.02 16.59
CA ILE A 77 6.19 -4.57 16.83
C ILE A 77 4.93 -4.00 16.18
N GLY A 78 4.65 -4.37 14.93
CA GLY A 78 3.45 -3.92 14.21
C GLY A 78 2.16 -4.38 14.88
N GLY A 79 2.10 -5.61 15.37
CA GLY A 79 0.97 -6.13 16.14
C GLY A 79 0.78 -5.41 17.48
N PHE A 80 1.88 -5.11 18.18
CA PHE A 80 1.82 -4.34 19.43
C PHE A 80 1.37 -2.88 19.24
N ILE A 81 1.76 -2.23 18.13
CA ILE A 81 1.33 -0.85 17.81
C ILE A 81 -0.10 -0.83 17.24
N GLY A 82 -0.52 -1.90 16.57
CA GLY A 82 -1.79 -2.00 15.86
C GLY A 82 -2.98 -2.41 16.74
N GLU A 83 -2.75 -3.06 17.89
CA GLU A 83 -3.72 -3.14 18.99
C GLU A 83 -3.80 -1.81 19.77
#